data_AF-A0A4P5XB20-F1
#
_entry.id   AF-A0A4P5XB20-F1
#
_cell.length_a   1.000
_cell.length_b   1.000
_cell.length_c   1.000
_cell.angle_alpha   90.00
_cell.angle_beta   90.00
_cell.angle_gamma   90.00
#
_symmetry.space_group_name_H-M   'P 1'
#
loop_
_entity.id
_entity.type
_entity.pdbx_description
1 polymer ?
#
loop_
_entity_poly.entity_id
_entity_poly.type
_entity_poly.pdbx_seq_one_letter_code
_entity_poly.pdbx_strand_id
1 'polypeptide(L)'
;MVMRLNPGWLWRGAQLWLLAGLACVFVAPGPGRAEDDIVAEEPSAIFQKDAAVLDAKNAAAVRQNLVAQYENTVYQHHALSRRRGRKGSVPANRVAPREWMERFMALWIGRIEASCAVTEPQRVRLKEVLWVDLEPVVTQIEADLARYGALRLEGRRGDTDVLEASQRIQEDAIRVRDMLARAIAEDSLFFKVLSTTLAEEQHERLMADFAASRAGRWAGAVAGSLDMLDGTLGLTAKQHAGLEKLLLERQPKLYVYPPQAESIHVCFELVSIELASVEEHVLKDLVNERQWAALEDLRRSGETLRPSYVEQGWYEP
;
A
#
# COMPACT_ATOMS: atom_id res chain seq x y z
N MET A 1 7.47 18.48 37.43
CA MET A 1 7.47 19.38 36.25
C MET A 1 7.42 18.47 35.03
N VAL A 2 6.21 18.19 34.52
CA VAL A 2 5.97 17.20 33.46
C VAL A 2 6.02 17.93 32.12
N MET A 3 7.09 17.74 31.36
CA MET A 3 7.20 18.21 29.99
C MET A 3 6.34 17.30 29.10
N ARG A 4 5.22 17.82 28.60
CA ARG A 4 4.45 17.20 27.52
C ARG A 4 5.19 17.44 26.21
N LEU A 5 5.79 16.40 25.64
CA LEU A 5 6.34 16.43 24.29
C LEU A 5 5.20 16.28 23.28
N ASN A 6 5.20 17.17 22.28
CA ASN A 6 4.18 17.30 21.26
C ASN A 6 4.50 16.32 20.09
N PRO A 7 3.64 15.33 19.79
CA PRO A 7 3.94 14.29 18.79
C PRO A 7 3.93 14.78 17.32
N GLY A 8 3.58 16.04 17.07
CA GLY A 8 3.47 16.60 15.71
C GLY A 8 4.78 16.84 14.96
N TRP A 9 5.96 16.68 15.58
CA TRP A 9 7.26 16.94 14.93
C TRP A 9 7.84 15.75 14.16
N LEU A 10 7.48 14.51 14.53
CA LEU A 10 8.02 13.31 13.88
C LEU A 10 7.41 13.05 12.49
N TRP A 11 6.20 13.57 12.23
CA TRP A 11 5.53 13.42 10.93
C TRP A 11 6.12 14.30 9.81
N ARG A 12 6.85 15.39 10.14
CA ARG A 12 7.41 16.30 9.12
C ARG A 12 8.74 15.81 8.52
N GLY A 13 9.47 14.93 9.21
CA GLY A 13 10.74 14.38 8.71
C GLY A 13 10.58 13.39 7.55
N ALA A 14 9.51 12.58 7.57
CA ALA A 14 9.25 11.58 6.55
C ALA A 14 8.72 12.17 5.22
N GLN A 15 8.05 13.33 5.26
CA GLN A 15 7.56 14.01 4.04
C GLN A 15 8.66 14.75 3.26
N LEU A 16 9.79 15.07 3.88
CA LEU A 16 10.85 15.88 3.25
C LEU A 16 11.66 15.11 2.19
N TRP A 17 11.68 13.77 2.23
CA TRP A 17 12.36 12.97 1.19
C TRP A 17 11.51 12.75 -0.07
N LEU A 18 10.19 12.89 0.01
CA LEU A 18 9.27 12.75 -1.14
C LEU A 18 9.09 14.06 -1.94
N LEU A 19 9.48 15.21 -1.39
CA LEU A 19 9.31 16.52 -2.04
C LEU A 19 10.60 17.14 -2.61
N ALA A 20 11.77 16.54 -2.38
CA ALA A 20 13.05 17.03 -2.89
C ALA A 20 13.27 16.82 -4.41
N GLY A 21 12.34 16.15 -5.11
CA GLY A 21 12.45 15.87 -6.55
C GLY A 21 11.84 16.92 -7.49
N LEU A 22 11.29 18.03 -7.00
CA LEU A 22 10.46 18.92 -7.82
C LEU A 22 10.51 20.41 -7.43
N ALA A 23 11.70 20.98 -7.25
CA ALA A 23 11.84 22.43 -7.10
C ALA A 23 13.23 22.94 -7.52
N CYS A 24 13.41 23.23 -8.82
CA CYS A 24 14.47 24.10 -9.32
C CYS A 24 14.05 24.71 -10.67
N VAL A 25 13.17 25.71 -10.64
CA VAL A 25 13.16 26.79 -11.65
C VAL A 25 12.96 28.10 -10.91
N PHE A 26 14.06 28.85 -10.77
CA PHE A 26 14.07 30.26 -10.41
C PHE A 26 13.70 31.09 -11.65
N VAL A 27 12.71 31.98 -11.52
CA VAL A 27 12.65 33.22 -12.31
C VAL A 27 12.23 34.36 -11.37
N ALA A 28 13.01 35.44 -11.41
CA ALA A 28 13.09 36.55 -10.48
C ALA A 28 11.90 37.54 -10.54
N PRO A 29 11.69 38.37 -9.48
CA PRO A 29 10.77 39.50 -9.52
C PRO A 29 11.47 40.74 -10.13
N GLY A 30 10.88 41.32 -11.17
CA GLY A 30 11.25 42.64 -11.67
C GLY A 30 10.39 43.74 -11.01
N PRO A 31 10.98 44.89 -10.61
CA PRO A 31 10.21 46.04 -10.15
C PRO A 31 9.84 46.92 -11.34
N GLY A 32 8.56 47.24 -11.49
CA GLY A 32 8.08 48.11 -12.57
C GLY A 32 6.68 48.62 -12.27
N ARG A 33 6.62 49.67 -11.47
CA ARG A 33 5.40 50.40 -11.12
C ARG A 33 5.10 51.39 -12.25
N ALA A 34 4.08 51.10 -13.06
CA ALA A 34 3.39 52.06 -13.91
C ALA A 34 1.94 52.07 -13.44
N GLU A 35 1.51 53.21 -12.89
CA GLU A 35 0.12 53.49 -12.55
C GLU A 35 -0.61 53.84 -13.86
N ASP A 36 -1.08 52.83 -14.58
CA ASP A 36 -2.06 52.99 -15.65
C ASP A 36 -3.46 52.90 -15.02
N ASP A 37 -4.22 53.99 -15.11
CA ASP A 37 -5.66 54.04 -14.85
C ASP A 37 -6.38 53.15 -15.87
N ILE A 38 -6.49 51.86 -15.55
CA ILE A 38 -7.33 50.92 -16.29
C ILE A 38 -8.77 51.26 -15.91
N VAL A 39 -9.46 51.94 -16.82
CA VAL A 39 -10.92 52.02 -16.83
C VAL A 39 -11.44 50.59 -16.80
N ALA A 40 -12.11 50.21 -15.70
CA ALA A 40 -12.73 48.90 -15.54
C ALA A 40 -13.89 48.77 -16.55
N GLU A 41 -13.59 48.37 -17.79
CA GLU A 41 -14.60 47.84 -18.69
C GLU A 41 -15.17 46.58 -18.04
N GLU A 42 -16.48 46.62 -17.75
CA GLU A 42 -17.20 45.44 -17.26
C GLU A 42 -16.91 44.26 -18.21
N PRO A 43 -16.42 43.12 -17.70
CA PRO A 43 -16.07 42.00 -18.55
C PRO A 43 -17.31 41.60 -19.34
N SER A 44 -17.21 41.72 -20.66
CA SER A 44 -18.33 41.42 -21.55
C SER A 44 -18.86 40.02 -21.24
N ALA A 45 -20.19 39.83 -21.35
CA ALA A 45 -20.87 38.57 -21.02
C ALA A 45 -20.33 37.33 -21.77
N ILE A 46 -19.46 37.53 -22.77
CA ILE A 46 -18.74 36.50 -23.51
C ILE A 46 -17.59 35.92 -22.66
N PHE A 47 -16.79 36.75 -21.99
CA PHE A 47 -15.67 36.28 -21.15
C PHE A 47 -16.14 35.54 -19.88
N GLN A 48 -17.31 35.91 -19.33
CA GLN A 48 -17.90 35.20 -18.19
C GLN A 48 -18.37 33.78 -18.56
N LYS A 49 -18.87 33.59 -19.79
CA LYS A 49 -19.25 32.25 -20.29
C LYS A 49 -18.04 31.36 -20.51
N ASP A 50 -16.96 31.91 -21.05
CA ASP A 50 -15.73 31.14 -21.29
C ASP A 50 -15.03 30.73 -19.98
N ALA A 51 -15.06 31.60 -18.96
CA ALA A 51 -14.58 31.26 -17.62
C ALA A 51 -15.40 30.12 -16.99
N ALA A 52 -16.73 30.19 -17.03
CA ALA A 52 -17.59 29.14 -16.48
C ALA A 52 -17.41 27.78 -17.18
N VAL A 53 -17.19 27.78 -18.51
CA VAL A 53 -16.90 26.56 -19.27
C VAL A 53 -15.52 25.99 -18.91
N LEU A 54 -14.52 26.85 -18.71
CA LEU A 54 -13.18 26.42 -18.30
C LEU A 54 -13.19 25.84 -16.87
N ASP A 55 -13.93 26.45 -15.95
CA ASP A 55 -14.07 25.96 -14.58
C ASP A 55 -14.83 24.63 -14.53
N ALA A 56 -15.89 24.47 -15.32
CA ALA A 56 -16.59 23.19 -15.46
C ALA A 56 -15.69 22.07 -16.02
N LYS A 57 -14.82 22.39 -16.99
CA LYS A 57 -13.83 21.45 -17.54
C LYS A 57 -12.78 21.08 -16.50
N ASN A 58 -12.28 22.05 -15.74
CA ASN A 58 -11.31 21.82 -14.68
C ASN A 58 -11.90 20.95 -13.56
N ALA A 59 -13.12 21.24 -13.11
CA ALA A 59 -13.82 20.45 -12.11
C ALA A 59 -14.08 19.00 -12.57
N ALA A 60 -14.42 18.80 -13.85
CA ALA A 60 -14.56 17.47 -14.44
C ALA A 60 -13.23 16.70 -14.48
N ALA A 61 -12.12 17.37 -14.82
CA ALA A 61 -10.79 16.78 -14.84
C ALA A 61 -10.30 16.39 -13.43
N VAL A 62 -10.53 17.25 -12.42
CA VAL A 62 -10.20 16.96 -11.02
C VAL A 62 -10.98 15.73 -10.52
N ARG A 63 -12.29 15.66 -10.80
CA ARG A 63 -13.12 14.49 -10.46
C ARG A 63 -12.61 13.20 -11.12
N GLN A 64 -12.29 13.23 -12.41
CA GLN A 64 -11.74 12.07 -13.11
C GLN A 64 -10.39 11.64 -12.50
N ASN A 65 -9.57 12.60 -12.07
CA ASN A 65 -8.30 12.32 -11.42
C ASN A 65 -8.49 11.67 -10.05
N LEU A 66 -9.43 12.14 -9.22
CA LEU A 66 -9.71 11.57 -7.90
C LEU A 66 -10.23 10.13 -7.99
N VAL A 67 -11.16 9.86 -8.92
CA VAL A 67 -11.63 8.50 -9.19
C VAL A 67 -10.47 7.62 -9.66
N ALA A 68 -9.66 8.08 -10.61
CA ALA A 68 -8.50 7.33 -11.08
C ALA A 68 -7.45 7.12 -9.97
N GLN A 69 -7.26 8.09 -9.07
CA GLN A 69 -6.39 7.97 -7.92
C GLN A 69 -6.90 6.87 -6.98
N TYR A 70 -8.19 6.88 -6.64
CA TYR A 70 -8.80 5.84 -5.82
C TYR A 70 -8.68 4.45 -6.49
N GLU A 71 -9.07 4.33 -7.76
CA GLU A 71 -8.95 3.08 -8.54
C GLU A 71 -7.49 2.59 -8.59
N ASN A 72 -6.52 3.47 -8.83
CA ASN A 72 -5.11 3.08 -8.82
C ASN A 72 -4.68 2.61 -7.42
N THR A 73 -5.13 3.30 -6.38
CA THR A 73 -4.80 2.99 -4.98
C THR A 73 -5.45 1.68 -4.54
N VAL A 74 -6.63 1.32 -5.04
CA VAL A 74 -7.29 0.04 -4.71
C VAL A 74 -6.81 -1.11 -5.62
N TYR A 75 -6.76 -0.89 -6.93
CA TYR A 75 -6.54 -1.95 -7.93
C TYR A 75 -5.07 -2.26 -8.23
N GLN A 76 -4.15 -1.29 -8.16
CA GLN A 76 -2.73 -1.55 -8.49
C GLN A 76 -2.04 -2.44 -7.44
N HIS A 77 -2.63 -2.57 -6.25
CA HIS A 77 -2.11 -3.41 -5.17
C HIS A 77 -2.27 -4.91 -5.41
N HIS A 78 -3.01 -5.33 -6.42
CA HIS A 78 -3.07 -6.74 -6.80
C HIS A 78 -2.45 -6.92 -8.19
N ALA A 79 -1.58 -7.93 -8.33
CA ALA A 79 -0.72 -8.22 -9.49
C ALA A 79 -1.46 -8.38 -10.85
N LEU A 80 -2.79 -8.29 -10.86
CA LEU A 80 -3.67 -8.22 -12.03
C LEU A 80 -3.30 -7.08 -13.00
N SER A 81 -2.60 -6.04 -12.56
CA SER A 81 -2.20 -4.90 -13.38
C SER A 81 -0.90 -5.11 -14.19
N ARG A 82 -0.11 -6.17 -13.93
CA ARG A 82 1.18 -6.40 -14.60
C ARG A 82 1.06 -7.03 -15.99
N ARG A 83 0.27 -6.43 -16.89
CA ARG A 83 0.62 -6.48 -18.32
C ARG A 83 1.68 -5.41 -18.59
N ARG A 84 2.95 -5.79 -18.41
CA ARG A 84 4.12 -5.03 -18.89
C ARG A 84 3.94 -4.78 -20.39
N GLY A 85 3.62 -3.55 -20.78
CA GLY A 85 3.47 -3.26 -22.21
C GLY A 85 3.00 -1.87 -22.63
N ARG A 86 3.41 -0.79 -21.96
CA ARG A 86 3.67 0.56 -22.56
C ARG A 86 3.76 1.61 -21.45
N LYS A 87 4.92 2.28 -21.36
CA LYS A 87 4.99 3.62 -20.75
C LYS A 87 4.11 4.54 -21.60
N GLY A 88 3.00 5.06 -21.04
CA GLY A 88 2.32 6.19 -21.67
C GLY A 88 0.82 6.33 -21.45
N SER A 89 0.07 5.33 -20.98
CA SER A 89 -1.34 5.52 -20.69
C SER A 89 -1.83 4.63 -19.56
N VAL A 90 -2.48 5.24 -18.57
CA VAL A 90 -3.45 4.54 -17.71
C VAL A 90 -4.44 3.88 -18.67
N PRO A 91 -4.55 2.54 -18.73
CA PRO A 91 -5.50 1.92 -19.65
C PRO A 91 -6.89 2.39 -19.24
N ALA A 92 -7.59 3.05 -20.16
CA ALA A 92 -8.95 3.57 -19.99
C ALA A 92 -10.02 2.46 -19.81
N ASN A 93 -9.61 1.20 -19.62
CA ASN A 93 -10.54 0.15 -19.22
C ASN A 93 -10.73 0.24 -17.71
N ARG A 94 -11.63 1.13 -17.29
CA ARG A 94 -12.24 1.09 -15.96
C ARG A 94 -12.92 -0.27 -15.81
N VAL A 95 -12.25 -1.18 -15.11
CA VAL A 95 -12.82 -2.47 -14.76
C VAL A 95 -13.86 -2.21 -13.67
N ALA A 96 -15.09 -2.67 -13.86
CA ALA A 96 -16.11 -2.53 -12.83
C ALA A 96 -15.65 -3.23 -11.53
N PRO A 97 -15.95 -2.70 -10.33
CA PRO A 97 -15.50 -3.28 -9.06
C PRO A 97 -15.79 -4.78 -8.95
N ARG A 98 -16.99 -5.20 -9.36
CA ARG A 98 -17.38 -6.61 -9.45
C ARG A 98 -16.48 -7.44 -10.37
N GLU A 99 -16.23 -6.97 -11.59
CA GLU A 99 -15.38 -7.67 -12.56
C GLU A 99 -13.93 -7.78 -12.04
N TRP A 100 -13.42 -6.73 -11.40
CA TRP A 100 -12.11 -6.76 -10.77
C TRP A 100 -12.06 -7.81 -9.65
N MET A 101 -13.11 -7.89 -8.84
CA MET A 101 -13.21 -8.87 -7.77
C MET A 101 -13.33 -10.31 -8.29
N GLU A 102 -14.09 -10.54 -9.36
CA GLU A 102 -14.19 -11.84 -10.02
C GLU A 102 -12.81 -12.31 -10.55
N ARG A 103 -11.99 -11.39 -11.09
CA ARG A 103 -10.60 -11.69 -11.50
C ARG A 103 -9.71 -12.00 -10.29
N PHE A 104 -9.85 -11.25 -9.19
CA PHE A 104 -9.13 -11.52 -7.95
C PHE A 104 -9.48 -12.91 -7.40
N MET A 105 -10.76 -13.26 -7.35
CA MET A 105 -11.21 -14.60 -6.96
C MET A 105 -10.67 -15.69 -7.88
N ALA A 106 -10.68 -15.46 -9.20
CA ALA A 106 -10.15 -16.44 -10.15
C ALA A 106 -8.67 -16.74 -9.91
N LEU A 107 -7.86 -15.74 -9.56
CA LEU A 107 -6.46 -15.95 -9.16
C LEU A 107 -6.35 -16.80 -7.89
N TRP A 108 -7.16 -16.48 -6.89
CA TRP A 108 -7.18 -17.21 -5.61
C TRP A 108 -7.56 -18.67 -5.76
N ILE A 109 -8.68 -18.92 -6.44
CA ILE A 109 -9.19 -20.27 -6.69
C ILE A 109 -8.22 -21.04 -7.59
N GLY A 110 -7.70 -20.40 -8.65
CA GLY A 110 -6.71 -21.02 -9.54
C GLY A 110 -5.43 -21.42 -8.81
N ARG A 111 -5.05 -20.71 -7.75
CA ARG A 111 -3.93 -21.10 -6.90
C ARG A 111 -4.23 -22.32 -6.03
N ILE A 112 -5.39 -22.36 -5.38
CA ILE A 112 -5.80 -23.53 -4.59
C ILE A 112 -5.83 -24.78 -5.49
N GLU A 113 -6.35 -24.62 -6.71
CA GLU A 113 -6.33 -25.67 -7.72
C GLU A 113 -4.92 -26.16 -8.07
N ALA A 114 -3.97 -25.24 -8.24
CA ALA A 114 -2.57 -25.57 -8.49
C ALA A 114 -1.92 -26.34 -7.33
N SER A 115 -2.32 -26.06 -6.09
CA SER A 115 -1.77 -26.72 -4.90
C SER A 115 -2.40 -28.09 -4.63
N CYS A 116 -3.72 -28.26 -4.79
CA CYS A 116 -4.40 -29.47 -4.30
C CYS A 116 -5.46 -30.14 -5.22
N ALA A 117 -5.45 -29.90 -6.53
CA ALA A 117 -6.31 -30.59 -7.52
C ALA A 117 -7.80 -30.65 -7.10
N VAL A 118 -8.44 -29.47 -7.07
CA VAL A 118 -9.81 -29.28 -6.60
C VAL A 118 -10.83 -29.80 -7.63
N THR A 119 -11.85 -30.53 -7.16
CA THR A 119 -12.97 -31.00 -8.00
C THR A 119 -13.93 -29.87 -8.36
N GLU A 120 -14.76 -30.02 -9.39
CA GLU A 120 -15.70 -28.96 -9.77
C GLU A 120 -16.71 -28.59 -8.67
N PRO A 121 -17.32 -29.53 -7.93
CA PRO A 121 -18.20 -29.18 -6.81
C PRO A 121 -17.48 -28.38 -5.71
N GLN A 122 -16.23 -28.73 -5.41
CA GLN A 122 -15.41 -27.99 -4.45
C GLN A 122 -15.10 -26.58 -4.98
N ARG A 123 -14.73 -26.45 -6.26
CA ARG A 123 -14.45 -25.17 -6.91
C ARG A 123 -15.64 -24.22 -6.84
N VAL A 124 -16.84 -24.69 -7.18
CA VAL A 124 -18.08 -23.90 -7.12
C VAL A 124 -18.34 -23.42 -5.69
N ARG A 125 -18.27 -24.34 -4.71
CA ARG A 125 -18.48 -23.99 -3.29
C ARG A 125 -17.46 -22.97 -2.77
N LEU A 126 -16.18 -23.15 -3.11
CA LEU A 126 -15.13 -22.22 -2.72
C LEU A 126 -15.34 -20.83 -3.32
N LYS A 127 -15.77 -20.75 -4.60
CA LYS A 127 -16.11 -19.48 -5.24
C LYS A 127 -17.30 -18.78 -4.57
N GLU A 128 -18.36 -19.51 -4.27
CA GLU A 128 -19.55 -18.95 -3.61
C GLU A 128 -19.21 -18.37 -2.24
N VAL A 129 -18.48 -19.14 -1.43
CA VAL A 129 -18.10 -18.70 -0.08
C VAL A 129 -17.14 -17.51 -0.15
N LEU A 130 -16.16 -17.53 -1.05
CA LEU A 130 -15.25 -16.41 -1.24
C LEU A 130 -16.00 -15.15 -1.70
N TRP A 131 -17.01 -15.29 -2.55
CA TRP A 131 -17.84 -14.15 -2.96
C TRP A 131 -18.59 -13.53 -1.78
N VAL A 132 -19.11 -14.34 -0.86
CA VAL A 132 -19.80 -13.85 0.35
C VAL A 132 -18.87 -12.97 1.20
N ASP A 133 -17.60 -13.34 1.37
CA ASP A 133 -16.63 -12.52 2.10
C ASP A 133 -16.22 -11.25 1.33
N LEU A 134 -16.26 -11.28 -0.01
CA LEU A 134 -15.80 -10.18 -0.86
C LEU A 134 -16.91 -9.19 -1.28
N GLU A 135 -18.18 -9.58 -1.22
CA GLU A 135 -19.31 -8.73 -1.58
C GLU A 135 -19.36 -7.41 -0.78
N PRO A 136 -19.08 -7.39 0.55
CA PRO A 136 -18.96 -6.14 1.29
C PRO A 136 -17.85 -5.21 0.76
N VAL A 137 -16.74 -5.79 0.30
CA VAL A 137 -15.61 -5.03 -0.28
C VAL A 137 -16.05 -4.38 -1.60
N VAL A 138 -16.72 -5.13 -2.48
CA VAL A 138 -17.25 -4.60 -3.74
C VAL A 138 -18.24 -3.47 -3.49
N THR A 139 -19.18 -3.67 -2.56
CA THR A 139 -20.18 -2.66 -2.19
C THR A 139 -19.53 -1.37 -1.69
N GLN A 140 -18.48 -1.50 -0.86
CA GLN A 140 -17.74 -0.34 -0.37
C GLN A 140 -17.01 0.40 -1.51
N ILE A 141 -16.37 -0.33 -2.42
CA ILE A 141 -15.70 0.27 -3.58
C ILE A 141 -16.70 1.03 -4.45
N GLU A 142 -17.86 0.46 -4.73
CA GLU A 142 -18.92 1.12 -5.50
C GLU A 142 -19.43 2.39 -4.82
N ALA A 143 -19.65 2.34 -3.50
CA ALA A 143 -20.05 3.50 -2.71
C ALA A 143 -18.99 4.62 -2.74
N ASP A 144 -17.71 4.25 -2.66
CA ASP A 144 -16.58 5.19 -2.68
C ASP A 144 -16.45 5.84 -4.06
N LEU A 145 -16.53 5.03 -5.14
CA LEU A 145 -16.52 5.53 -6.51
C LEU A 145 -17.70 6.45 -6.80
N ALA A 146 -18.91 6.13 -6.32
CA ALA A 146 -20.08 6.99 -6.46
C ALA A 146 -19.88 8.32 -5.71
N ARG A 147 -19.36 8.27 -4.48
CA ARG A 147 -19.07 9.44 -3.65
C ARG A 147 -18.03 10.36 -4.30
N TYR A 148 -16.89 9.82 -4.70
CA TYR A 148 -15.83 10.60 -5.37
C TYR A 148 -16.23 11.04 -6.78
N GLY A 149 -17.05 10.23 -7.46
CA GLY A 149 -17.67 10.57 -8.73
C GLY A 149 -18.73 11.67 -8.61
N ALA A 150 -19.29 11.93 -7.43
CA ALA A 150 -20.26 13.01 -7.20
C ALA A 150 -19.60 14.34 -6.80
N LEU A 151 -18.43 14.31 -6.15
CA LEU A 151 -17.73 15.50 -5.65
C LEU A 151 -17.55 16.57 -6.73
N ARG A 152 -17.99 17.80 -6.40
CA ARG A 152 -17.74 19.02 -7.18
C ARG A 152 -16.69 19.82 -6.44
N LEU A 153 -15.43 19.63 -6.82
CA LEU A 153 -14.32 20.44 -6.31
C LEU A 153 -13.98 21.48 -7.36
N GLU A 154 -14.30 22.73 -7.06
CA GLU A 154 -13.97 23.90 -7.86
C GLU A 154 -12.61 24.44 -7.42
N GLY A 155 -11.59 23.58 -7.50
CA GLY A 155 -10.26 23.90 -6.98
C GLY A 155 -9.13 23.50 -7.93
N ARG A 156 -8.05 24.28 -7.90
CA ARG A 156 -6.78 23.94 -8.53
C ARG A 156 -6.01 22.96 -7.65
N ARG A 157 -5.04 22.28 -8.26
CA ARG A 157 -4.11 21.41 -7.51
C ARG A 157 -3.34 22.27 -6.49
N GLY A 158 -3.53 21.98 -5.21
CA GLY A 158 -2.95 22.75 -4.10
C GLY A 158 -3.98 23.41 -3.19
N ASP A 159 -5.24 23.47 -3.61
CA ASP A 159 -6.32 23.98 -2.77
C ASP A 159 -6.61 23.01 -1.62
N THR A 160 -6.93 23.57 -0.46
CA THR A 160 -7.15 22.81 0.78
C THR A 160 -8.20 21.71 0.59
N ASP A 161 -9.30 22.00 -0.11
CA ASP A 161 -10.37 21.04 -0.37
C ASP A 161 -9.92 19.85 -1.22
N VAL A 162 -9.03 20.10 -2.20
CA VAL A 162 -8.45 19.03 -3.04
C VAL A 162 -7.48 18.18 -2.23
N LEU A 163 -6.68 18.80 -1.36
CA LEU A 163 -5.77 18.08 -0.47
C LEU A 163 -6.52 17.20 0.53
N GLU A 164 -7.57 17.73 1.16
CA GLU A 164 -8.44 16.96 2.07
C GLU A 164 -9.13 15.81 1.35
N ALA A 165 -9.66 16.04 0.14
CA ALA A 165 -10.26 14.98 -0.66
C ALA A 165 -9.23 13.88 -1.00
N SER A 166 -8.01 14.27 -1.38
CA SER A 166 -6.93 13.31 -1.63
C SER A 166 -6.54 12.51 -0.38
N GLN A 167 -6.50 13.13 0.80
CA GLN A 167 -6.24 12.42 2.07
C GLN A 167 -7.33 11.40 2.37
N ARG A 168 -8.62 11.80 2.28
CA ARG A 168 -9.76 10.90 2.48
C ARG A 168 -9.76 9.72 1.50
N ILE A 169 -9.36 9.94 0.24
CA ILE A 169 -9.20 8.86 -0.74
C ILE A 169 -8.15 7.84 -0.29
N GLN A 170 -7.02 8.29 0.28
CA GLN A 170 -5.99 7.37 0.77
C GLN A 170 -6.51 6.58 1.98
N GLU A 171 -7.18 7.23 2.93
CA GLU A 171 -7.78 6.57 4.10
C GLU A 171 -8.84 5.53 3.69
N ASP A 172 -9.74 5.90 2.78
CA ASP A 172 -10.78 4.99 2.28
C ASP A 172 -10.19 3.81 1.51
N ALA A 173 -9.14 4.05 0.71
CA ALA A 173 -8.46 2.97 0.00
C ALA A 173 -7.72 2.03 0.96
N ILE A 174 -7.09 2.55 2.03
CA ILE A 174 -6.51 1.73 3.11
C ILE A 174 -7.60 0.87 3.74
N ARG A 175 -8.74 1.46 4.12
CA ARG A 175 -9.87 0.73 4.70
C ARG A 175 -10.35 -0.41 3.79
N VAL A 176 -10.50 -0.16 2.49
CA VAL A 176 -10.91 -1.20 1.52
C VAL A 176 -9.88 -2.32 1.41
N ARG A 177 -8.58 -1.99 1.45
CA ARG A 177 -7.53 -3.02 1.46
C ARG A 177 -7.58 -3.84 2.74
N ASP A 178 -7.84 -3.24 3.89
CA ASP A 178 -7.97 -3.98 5.15
C ASP A 178 -9.20 -4.89 5.12
N MET A 179 -10.31 -4.43 4.54
CA MET A 179 -11.50 -5.27 4.32
C MET A 179 -11.16 -6.46 3.40
N LEU A 180 -10.43 -6.21 2.32
CA LEU A 180 -9.99 -7.26 1.40
C LEU A 180 -9.04 -8.26 2.07
N ALA A 181 -8.07 -7.79 2.86
CA ALA A 181 -7.15 -8.65 3.62
C ALA A 181 -7.89 -9.52 4.63
N ARG A 182 -8.89 -8.97 5.33
CA ARG A 182 -9.75 -9.73 6.24
C ARG A 182 -10.62 -10.77 5.52
N ALA A 183 -11.10 -10.49 4.32
CA ALA A 183 -11.90 -11.44 3.53
C ALA A 183 -11.14 -12.74 3.18
N ILE A 184 -9.81 -12.68 3.15
CA ILE A 184 -8.92 -13.82 2.84
C ILE A 184 -8.06 -14.27 4.03
N ALA A 185 -8.31 -13.72 5.22
CA ALA A 185 -7.58 -14.04 6.44
C ALA A 185 -7.98 -15.42 6.99
N GLU A 186 -7.16 -15.98 7.90
CA GLU A 186 -7.40 -17.31 8.47
C GLU A 186 -8.72 -17.40 9.28
N ASP A 187 -9.25 -16.25 9.72
CA ASP A 187 -10.53 -16.13 10.44
C ASP A 187 -11.75 -15.86 9.53
N SER A 188 -11.56 -15.70 8.22
CA SER A 188 -12.66 -15.47 7.26
C SER A 188 -13.57 -16.69 7.10
N LEU A 189 -14.77 -16.49 6.56
CA LEU A 189 -15.70 -17.59 6.30
C LEU A 189 -15.08 -18.55 5.27
N PHE A 190 -14.46 -18.01 4.24
CA PHE A 190 -13.74 -18.75 3.20
C PHE A 190 -12.71 -19.69 3.82
N PHE A 191 -11.84 -19.19 4.69
CA PHE A 191 -10.79 -20.00 5.29
C PHE A 191 -11.34 -21.09 6.19
N LYS A 192 -12.38 -20.78 6.99
CA LYS A 192 -13.08 -21.77 7.84
C LYS A 192 -13.73 -22.88 7.03
N VAL A 193 -14.20 -22.59 5.82
CA VAL A 193 -14.87 -23.57 4.95
C VAL A 193 -13.86 -24.45 4.19
N LEU A 194 -12.59 -24.05 4.08
CA LEU A 194 -11.56 -24.85 3.40
C LEU A 194 -11.47 -26.27 3.96
N SER A 195 -11.39 -26.43 5.28
CA SER A 195 -11.25 -27.73 5.96
C SER A 195 -12.45 -28.65 5.78
N THR A 196 -13.64 -28.11 5.51
CA THR A 196 -14.87 -28.90 5.29
C THR A 196 -15.21 -29.12 3.81
N THR A 197 -14.55 -28.37 2.91
CA THR A 197 -14.76 -28.47 1.47
C THR A 197 -13.69 -29.32 0.82
N LEU A 198 -12.44 -29.19 1.27
CA LEU A 198 -11.32 -29.97 0.81
C LEU A 198 -11.26 -31.31 1.57
N ALA A 199 -10.75 -32.35 0.91
CA ALA A 199 -10.32 -33.54 1.63
C ALA A 199 -9.15 -33.20 2.56
N GLU A 200 -8.93 -34.00 3.61
CA GLU A 200 -7.89 -33.77 4.61
C GLU A 200 -6.51 -33.59 3.96
N GLU A 201 -6.14 -34.48 3.03
CA GLU A 201 -4.84 -34.43 2.35
C GLU A 201 -4.71 -33.21 1.41
N GLN A 202 -5.82 -32.72 0.86
CA GLN A 202 -5.84 -31.50 0.05
C GLN A 202 -5.63 -30.26 0.92
N HIS A 203 -6.32 -30.21 2.06
CA HIS A 203 -6.22 -29.13 3.02
C HIS A 203 -4.80 -29.04 3.60
N GLU A 204 -4.22 -30.15 4.05
CA GLU A 204 -2.84 -30.20 4.55
C GLU A 204 -1.83 -29.70 3.50
N ARG A 205 -1.98 -30.15 2.25
CA ARG A 205 -1.11 -29.71 1.16
C ARG A 205 -1.24 -28.21 0.87
N LEU A 206 -2.45 -27.67 0.90
CA LEU A 206 -2.70 -26.25 0.72
C LEU A 206 -2.05 -25.43 1.85
N MET A 207 -2.20 -25.86 3.11
CA MET A 207 -1.60 -25.21 4.27
C MET A 207 -0.07 -25.26 4.22
N ALA A 208 0.51 -26.38 3.75
CA ALA A 208 1.94 -26.50 3.52
C ALA A 208 2.44 -25.54 2.42
N ASP A 209 1.71 -25.40 1.30
CA ASP A 209 2.03 -24.42 0.26
C ASP A 209 1.98 -22.97 0.77
N PHE A 210 0.97 -22.65 1.57
CA PHE A 210 0.83 -21.33 2.20
C PHE A 210 1.99 -21.04 3.15
N ALA A 211 2.35 -22.00 4.00
CA ALA A 211 3.50 -21.89 4.90
C ALA A 211 4.82 -21.71 4.12
N ALA A 212 5.07 -22.53 3.10
CA ALA A 212 6.25 -22.45 2.26
C ALA A 212 6.34 -21.10 1.52
N SER A 213 5.21 -20.58 1.05
CA SER A 213 5.16 -19.29 0.37
C SER A 213 5.42 -18.12 1.31
N ARG A 214 4.89 -18.15 2.54
CA ARG A 214 5.23 -17.18 3.58
C ARG A 214 6.73 -17.22 3.88
N ALA A 215 7.29 -18.42 4.05
CA ALA A 215 8.71 -18.60 4.34
C ALA A 215 9.61 -18.10 3.20
N GLY A 216 9.26 -18.41 1.94
CA GLY A 216 10.01 -17.95 0.78
C GLY A 216 10.00 -16.43 0.62
N ARG A 217 8.86 -15.77 0.87
CA ARG A 217 8.80 -14.29 0.85
C ARG A 217 9.59 -13.67 1.99
N TRP A 218 9.49 -14.23 3.19
CA TRP A 218 10.28 -13.76 4.33
C TRP A 218 11.77 -13.88 4.04
N ALA A 219 12.21 -15.02 3.51
CA ALA A 219 13.60 -15.21 3.11
C ALA A 219 14.05 -14.20 2.04
N GLY A 220 13.21 -13.92 1.04
CA GLY A 220 13.48 -12.88 0.05
C GLY A 220 13.57 -11.47 0.67
N ALA A 221 12.72 -11.14 1.64
CA ALA A 221 12.76 -9.87 2.35
C ALA A 221 14.02 -9.73 3.20
N VAL A 222 14.41 -10.79 3.92
CA VAL A 222 15.65 -10.85 4.70
C VAL A 222 16.86 -10.68 3.80
N ALA A 223 16.97 -11.45 2.72
CA ALA A 223 18.09 -11.37 1.79
C ALA A 223 18.23 -9.96 1.19
N GLY A 224 17.16 -9.41 0.63
CA GLY A 224 17.19 -8.07 0.02
C GLY A 224 17.51 -6.96 1.03
N SER A 225 17.06 -7.09 2.28
CA SER A 225 17.35 -6.11 3.32
C SER A 225 18.78 -6.22 3.83
N LEU A 226 19.31 -7.44 3.96
CA LEU A 226 20.70 -7.67 4.36
C LEU A 226 21.69 -7.22 3.30
N ASP A 227 21.38 -7.37 2.01
CA ASP A 227 22.20 -6.80 0.93
C ASP A 227 22.30 -5.27 1.05
N MET A 228 21.20 -4.58 1.38
CA MET A 228 21.20 -3.14 1.61
C MET A 228 22.00 -2.74 2.87
N LEU A 229 21.85 -3.52 3.95
CA LEU A 229 22.61 -3.29 5.18
C LEU A 229 24.09 -3.56 4.99
N ASP A 230 24.47 -4.59 4.25
CA ASP A 230 25.87 -4.90 3.95
C ASP A 230 26.52 -3.76 3.17
N GLY A 231 25.85 -3.25 2.12
CA GLY A 231 26.33 -2.09 1.36
C GLY A 231 26.53 -0.83 2.21
N THR A 232 25.79 -0.68 3.31
CA THR A 232 25.85 0.50 4.19
C THR A 232 26.81 0.31 5.36
N LEU A 233 26.83 -0.88 5.97
CA LEU A 233 27.52 -1.18 7.22
C LEU A 233 28.86 -1.89 7.00
N GLY A 234 29.09 -2.47 5.82
CA GLY A 234 30.23 -3.33 5.51
C GLY A 234 30.26 -4.52 6.45
N LEU A 235 29.26 -5.40 6.36
CA LEU A 235 29.17 -6.61 7.18
C LEU A 235 30.22 -7.61 6.70
N THR A 236 30.86 -8.31 7.63
CA THR A 236 31.66 -9.49 7.22
C THR A 236 30.74 -10.66 6.90
N ALA A 237 31.21 -11.62 6.11
CA ALA A 237 30.42 -12.81 5.76
C ALA A 237 29.86 -13.56 6.99
N LYS A 238 30.61 -13.60 8.10
CA LYS A 238 30.15 -14.20 9.36
C LYS A 238 28.99 -13.41 10.00
N GLN A 239 29.05 -12.09 9.95
CA GLN A 239 28.01 -11.22 10.52
C GLN A 239 26.74 -11.27 9.68
N HIS A 240 26.88 -11.21 8.35
CA HIS A 240 25.76 -11.37 7.42
C HIS A 240 25.03 -12.71 7.66
N ALA A 241 25.77 -13.83 7.64
CA ALA A 241 25.18 -15.16 7.87
C ALA A 241 24.55 -15.28 9.27
N GLY A 242 25.13 -14.64 10.28
CA GLY A 242 24.58 -14.61 11.64
C GLY A 242 23.25 -13.88 11.72
N LEU A 243 23.15 -12.68 11.12
CA LEU A 243 21.91 -11.90 11.05
C LEU A 243 20.85 -12.60 10.19
N GLU A 244 21.23 -13.16 9.06
CA GLU A 244 20.34 -13.92 8.17
C GLU A 244 19.70 -15.09 8.91
N LYS A 245 20.52 -15.93 9.55
CA LYS A 245 20.03 -17.06 10.33
C LYS A 245 19.06 -16.60 11.42
N LEU A 246 19.45 -15.57 12.18
CA LEU A 246 18.65 -15.03 13.28
C LEU A 246 17.28 -14.54 12.79
N LEU A 247 17.22 -13.84 11.65
CA LEU A 247 15.98 -13.31 11.09
C LEU A 247 15.10 -14.41 10.49
N LEU A 248 15.70 -15.39 9.79
CA LEU A 248 14.96 -16.52 9.24
C LEU A 248 14.31 -17.39 10.33
N GLU A 249 14.99 -17.58 11.47
CA GLU A 249 14.45 -18.30 12.63
C GLU A 249 13.28 -17.56 13.31
N ARG A 250 13.20 -16.23 13.13
CA ARG A 250 12.15 -15.38 13.70
C ARG A 250 11.12 -14.95 12.66
N GLN A 251 10.74 -15.85 11.77
CA GLN A 251 9.71 -15.56 10.77
C GLN A 251 8.43 -15.03 11.44
N PRO A 252 7.98 -13.80 11.14
CA PRO A 252 6.74 -13.30 11.69
C PRO A 252 5.54 -14.00 11.08
N LYS A 253 4.41 -13.94 11.79
CA LYS A 253 3.11 -14.34 11.24
C LYS A 253 2.65 -13.32 10.20
N LEU A 254 3.14 -13.49 8.99
CA LEU A 254 2.75 -12.69 7.83
C LEU A 254 1.48 -13.27 7.25
N TYR A 255 0.57 -12.41 6.79
CA TYR A 255 -0.56 -12.88 5.98
C TYR A 255 -0.07 -13.69 4.78
N VAL A 256 -0.86 -14.70 4.37
CA VAL A 256 -0.50 -15.52 3.20
C VAL A 256 -0.42 -14.67 1.94
N TYR A 257 -1.12 -13.54 1.85
CA TYR A 257 -0.99 -12.60 0.73
C TYR A 257 -1.17 -11.18 1.24
N PRO A 258 -0.10 -10.56 1.75
CA PRO A 258 -0.19 -9.16 2.01
C PRO A 258 -0.28 -8.44 0.66
N PRO A 259 -1.07 -7.36 0.55
CA PRO A 259 -1.30 -6.66 -0.70
C PRO A 259 -0.05 -6.02 -1.33
N GLN A 260 1.15 -6.07 -0.70
CA GLN A 260 2.32 -5.34 -1.22
C GLN A 260 3.71 -5.95 -0.94
N ALA A 261 3.86 -7.25 -0.66
CA ALA A 261 5.16 -7.86 -0.29
C ALA A 261 6.26 -7.84 -1.37
N GLU A 262 6.12 -7.01 -2.41
CA GLU A 262 7.11 -6.85 -3.47
C GLU A 262 7.82 -5.49 -3.45
N SER A 263 7.42 -4.54 -2.60
CA SER A 263 8.19 -3.30 -2.43
C SER A 263 9.40 -3.57 -1.55
N ILE A 264 10.60 -3.28 -2.07
CA ILE A 264 11.85 -3.41 -1.32
C ILE A 264 11.82 -2.61 0.00
N HIS A 265 11.14 -1.46 0.01
CA HIS A 265 10.96 -0.64 1.21
C HIS A 265 10.16 -1.35 2.27
N VAL A 266 9.04 -1.98 1.88
CA VAL A 266 8.20 -2.74 2.81
C VAL A 266 8.96 -3.93 3.36
N CYS A 267 9.71 -4.65 2.53
CA CYS A 267 10.57 -5.75 2.99
C CYS A 267 11.58 -5.28 4.05
N PHE A 268 12.22 -4.14 3.80
CA PHE A 268 13.17 -3.53 4.72
C PHE A 268 12.51 -3.09 6.05
N GLU A 269 11.33 -2.51 5.98
CA GLU A 269 10.54 -2.12 7.16
C GLU A 269 10.11 -3.34 7.98
N LEU A 270 9.67 -4.43 7.35
CA LEU A 270 9.37 -5.70 8.02
C LEU A 270 10.59 -6.28 8.74
N VAL A 271 11.75 -6.28 8.07
CA VAL A 271 13.01 -6.72 8.71
C VAL A 271 13.39 -5.82 9.88
N SER A 272 13.16 -4.52 9.79
CA SER A 272 13.40 -3.58 10.88
C SER A 272 12.51 -3.87 12.10
N ILE A 273 11.22 -4.18 11.87
CA ILE A 273 10.28 -4.59 12.91
C ILE A 273 10.71 -5.91 13.58
N GLU A 274 11.22 -6.87 12.81
CA GLU A 274 11.73 -8.11 13.41
C GLU A 274 13.02 -7.90 14.20
N LEU A 275 13.94 -7.06 13.71
CA LEU A 275 15.13 -6.66 14.47
C LEU A 275 14.76 -5.97 15.80
N ALA A 276 13.70 -5.16 15.82
CA ALA A 276 13.14 -4.57 17.04
C ALA A 276 12.70 -5.60 18.08
N SER A 277 12.31 -6.81 17.64
CA SER A 277 11.88 -7.89 18.51
C SER A 277 13.01 -8.83 18.95
N VAL A 278 14.25 -8.58 18.51
CA VAL A 278 15.44 -9.31 18.94
C VAL A 278 16.04 -8.65 20.19
N GLU A 279 16.46 -9.47 21.14
CA GLU A 279 17.15 -9.02 22.35
C GLU A 279 18.48 -8.34 22.01
N GLU A 280 18.73 -7.18 22.65
CA GLU A 280 19.86 -6.30 22.35
C GLU A 280 21.21 -7.02 22.34
N HIS A 281 21.47 -7.86 23.36
CA HIS A 281 22.75 -8.54 23.52
C HIS A 281 23.03 -9.53 22.38
N VAL A 282 21.98 -10.18 21.84
CA VAL A 282 22.12 -11.13 20.72
C VAL A 282 22.61 -10.41 19.47
N LEU A 283 22.11 -9.20 19.19
CA LEU A 283 22.56 -8.41 18.06
C LEU A 283 23.97 -7.83 18.28
N LYS A 284 24.25 -7.32 19.48
CA LYS A 284 25.57 -6.81 19.85
C LYS A 284 26.67 -7.86 19.71
N ASP A 285 26.39 -9.11 20.04
CA ASP A 285 27.35 -10.21 19.87
C ASP A 285 27.65 -10.54 18.40
N LEU A 286 26.75 -10.16 17.48
CA LEU A 286 26.90 -10.38 16.05
C LEU A 286 27.62 -9.25 15.32
N VAL A 287 27.65 -8.03 15.86
CA VAL A 287 28.19 -6.85 15.16
C VAL A 287 29.22 -6.10 16.00
N ASN A 288 30.02 -5.23 15.38
CA ASN A 288 30.88 -4.32 16.15
C ASN A 288 30.12 -3.06 16.59
N GLU A 289 30.69 -2.28 17.51
CA GLU A 289 30.06 -1.07 18.09
C GLU A 289 29.58 -0.05 17.04
N ARG A 290 30.33 0.14 15.95
CA ARG A 290 29.93 1.06 14.87
C ARG A 290 28.68 0.57 14.14
N GLN A 291 28.65 -0.71 13.80
CA GLN A 291 27.52 -1.35 13.15
C GLN A 291 26.31 -1.43 14.09
N TRP A 292 26.55 -1.66 15.39
CA TRP A 292 25.53 -1.68 16.42
C TRP A 292 24.80 -0.33 16.50
N ALA A 293 25.51 0.80 16.51
CA ALA A 293 24.87 2.11 16.55
C ALA A 293 23.86 2.32 15.40
N ALA A 294 24.19 1.86 14.19
CA ALA A 294 23.29 1.96 13.04
C ALA A 294 22.12 0.95 13.10
N LEU A 295 22.37 -0.27 13.60
CA LEU A 295 21.29 -1.26 13.80
C LEU A 295 20.33 -0.86 14.92
N GLU A 296 20.80 -0.15 15.95
CA GLU A 296 19.97 0.36 17.03
C GLU A 296 19.00 1.44 16.52
N ASP A 297 19.43 2.32 15.61
CA ASP A 297 18.53 3.27 14.94
C ASP A 297 17.46 2.54 14.11
N LEU A 298 17.85 1.47 13.42
CA LEU A 298 16.92 0.63 12.65
C LEU A 298 15.92 -0.10 13.56
N ARG A 299 16.37 -0.64 14.69
CA ARG A 299 15.54 -1.24 15.74
C ARG A 299 14.47 -0.25 16.21
N ARG A 300 14.88 0.97 16.58
CA ARG A 300 13.95 2.00 17.06
C ARG A 300 12.92 2.37 15.99
N SER A 301 13.35 2.46 14.74
CA SER A 301 12.42 2.65 13.61
C SER A 301 11.40 1.50 13.57
N GLY A 302 11.85 0.25 13.62
CA GLY A 302 10.98 -0.93 13.67
C GLY A 302 9.97 -0.92 14.82
N GLU A 303 10.38 -0.53 16.03
CA GLU A 303 9.47 -0.40 17.19
C GLU A 303 8.34 0.60 16.91
N THR A 304 8.65 1.72 16.23
CA THR A 304 7.64 2.74 15.89
C THR A 304 6.71 2.30 14.75
N LEU A 305 7.18 1.46 13.83
CA LEU A 305 6.42 1.02 12.66
C LEU A 305 5.44 -0.11 12.99
N ARG A 306 5.77 -0.98 13.95
CA ARG A 306 4.99 -2.19 14.23
C ARG A 306 3.47 -1.96 14.41
N PRO A 307 2.99 -0.95 15.18
CA PRO A 307 1.54 -0.73 15.32
C PRO A 307 0.85 -0.46 13.99
N SER A 308 1.47 0.36 13.13
CA SER A 308 0.93 0.68 11.80
C SER A 308 0.91 -0.55 10.88
N TYR A 309 1.87 -1.46 11.01
CA TYR A 309 1.93 -2.68 10.19
C TYR A 309 0.92 -3.74 10.65
N VAL A 310 0.62 -3.80 11.96
CA VAL A 310 -0.49 -4.60 12.47
C VAL A 310 -1.82 -4.02 11.98
N GLU A 311 -2.00 -2.70 12.06
CA GLU A 311 -3.23 -2.02 11.60
C GLU A 311 -3.49 -2.24 10.10
N GLN A 312 -2.44 -2.12 9.28
CA GLN A 312 -2.50 -2.33 7.83
C GLN A 312 -2.60 -3.81 7.40
N GLY A 313 -2.69 -4.75 8.35
CA GLY A 313 -2.84 -6.17 8.05
C GLY A 313 -1.61 -6.79 7.38
N TRP A 314 -0.40 -6.41 7.81
CA TRP A 314 0.84 -7.10 7.43
C TRP A 314 1.19 -8.23 8.40
N TYR A 315 0.84 -8.03 9.67
CA TYR A 315 1.03 -8.97 10.76
C TYR A 315 -0.31 -9.52 11.20
N GLU A 316 -0.36 -10.82 11.41
CA GLU A 316 -1.44 -11.40 12.20
C GLU A 316 -1.27 -10.94 13.66
N PRO A 317 -2.35 -10.47 14.33
CA PRO A 317 -2.30 -9.94 15.69
C PRO A 317 -1.87 -10.96 16.75
#